data_AF-A0A447QVW9-F1
#
_entry.id   AF-A0A447QVW9-F1
#
_cell.length_a   1.000
_cell.length_b   1.000
_cell.length_c   1.000
_cell.angle_alpha   90.00
_cell.angle_beta   90.00
_cell.angle_gamma   90.00
#
_symmetry.space_group_name_H-M   'P 1'
#
loop_
_entity.id
_entity.type
_entity.pdbx_description
1 polymer ?
#
loop_
_entity_poly.entity_id
_entity_poly.type
_entity_poly.pdbx_seq_one_letter_code
_entity_poly.pdbx_strand_id
1 'polypeptide(L)'
;MDRYFGPFGMLARALGLNMSQMNLHFDGYPGGCVMTVSLDGDFKYKLLQCVTPVSDGKNIMHMLISIKKVGGALRRATDYMLFGLQTRQAAQYDVKIWNGMKPDGGGAYSKYDKLVLKYRAFYRGWADRAVSER
;
A
#
# COMPACT_ATOMS: atom_id res chain seq x y z
N MET A 1 18.49 -3.37 15.55
CA MET A 1 17.25 -3.89 14.95
C MET A 1 16.09 -3.19 15.65
N ASP A 2 15.92 -1.90 15.38
CA ASP A 2 14.98 -1.07 16.13
C ASP A 2 13.56 -1.14 15.57
N ARG A 3 12.64 -1.36 16.52
CA ARG A 3 11.20 -1.63 16.40
C ARG A 3 10.50 -0.84 15.30
N TYR A 4 10.10 -1.53 14.23
CA TYR A 4 9.30 -1.00 13.12
C TYR A 4 7.91 -0.43 13.52
N PHE A 5 7.48 -0.60 14.77
CA PHE A 5 6.10 -0.30 15.21
C PHE A 5 5.95 0.51 16.51
N GLY A 6 7.04 1.01 17.12
CA GLY A 6 6.95 1.89 18.30
C GLY A 6 6.03 1.38 19.43
N PRO A 7 5.26 2.25 20.11
CA PRO A 7 4.32 1.86 21.18
C PRO A 7 3.20 0.89 20.73
N PHE A 8 2.77 0.96 19.46
CA PHE A 8 1.75 0.07 18.91
C PHE A 8 2.23 -1.39 18.80
N GLY A 9 3.54 -1.60 18.63
CA GLY A 9 4.15 -2.93 18.68
C GLY A 9 4.00 -3.62 20.04
N MET A 10 3.88 -2.85 21.13
CA MET A 10 3.65 -3.40 22.48
C MET A 10 2.19 -3.83 22.67
N LEU A 11 1.23 -2.99 22.24
CA LEU A 11 -0.19 -3.31 22.25
C LEU A 11 -0.52 -4.53 21.39
N ALA A 12 0.05 -4.60 20.19
CA ALA A 12 -0.15 -5.73 19.30
C ALA A 12 0.40 -7.04 19.88
N ARG A 13 1.59 -7.02 20.51
CA ARG A 13 2.11 -8.20 21.24
C ARG A 13 1.21 -8.62 22.41
N ALA A 14 0.71 -7.65 23.20
CA ALA A 14 -0.23 -7.93 24.29
C ALA A 14 -1.55 -8.55 23.78
N LEU A 15 -1.92 -8.25 22.53
CA LEU A 15 -3.07 -8.81 21.84
C LEU A 15 -2.75 -10.10 21.07
N GLY A 16 -1.62 -10.75 21.35
CA GLY A 16 -1.20 -12.01 20.74
C GLY A 16 -0.75 -11.91 19.28
N LEU A 17 -0.57 -10.69 18.75
CA LEU A 17 0.06 -10.48 17.45
C LEU A 17 1.57 -10.54 17.64
N ASN A 18 2.14 -11.72 17.42
CA ASN A 18 3.56 -11.79 17.09
C ASN A 18 3.71 -11.11 15.72
N MET A 19 4.65 -10.16 15.62
CA MET A 19 4.85 -9.34 14.44
C MET A 19 6.35 -9.27 14.17
N SER A 20 6.95 -10.45 13.99
CA SER A 20 8.39 -10.56 13.74
C SER A 20 8.75 -10.21 12.30
N GLN A 21 7.87 -10.56 11.35
CA GLN A 21 8.04 -10.35 9.93
C GLN A 21 6.75 -9.85 9.30
N MET A 22 6.85 -8.72 8.59
CA MET A 22 5.78 -8.22 7.73
C MET A 22 6.10 -8.57 6.28
N ASN A 23 5.17 -9.24 5.62
CA ASN A 23 5.25 -9.53 4.18
C ASN A 23 4.18 -8.71 3.46
N LEU A 24 4.62 -7.90 2.51
CA LEU A 24 3.76 -7.14 1.60
C LEU A 24 3.85 -7.79 0.22
N HIS A 25 2.75 -8.36 -0.24
CA HIS A 25 2.63 -8.82 -1.62
C HIS A 25 1.94 -7.74 -2.46
N PHE A 26 2.57 -7.34 -3.57
CA PHE A 26 2.11 -6.25 -4.41
C PHE A 26 1.66 -6.77 -5.79
N ASP A 27 0.36 -6.78 -6.03
CA ASP A 27 -0.24 -7.11 -7.31
C ASP A 27 -0.52 -5.81 -8.07
N GLY A 28 0.36 -5.44 -9.00
CA GLY A 28 0.25 -4.20 -9.78
C GLY A 28 -0.55 -4.38 -11.07
N TYR A 29 -1.44 -3.42 -11.34
CA TYR A 29 -2.26 -3.31 -12.56
C TYR A 29 -2.17 -1.87 -13.10
N PRO A 30 -2.53 -1.61 -14.37
CA PRO A 30 -2.42 -0.26 -14.91
C PRO A 30 -3.18 0.81 -14.11
N GLY A 31 -4.37 0.50 -13.58
CA GLY A 31 -5.17 1.44 -12.80
C GLY A 31 -4.82 1.53 -11.31
N GLY A 32 -3.86 0.74 -10.80
CA GLY A 32 -3.63 0.64 -9.36
C GLY A 32 -2.97 -0.66 -8.92
N CYS A 33 -3.12 -1.01 -7.65
CA CYS A 33 -2.59 -2.24 -7.11
C CYS A 33 -3.49 -2.83 -6.02
N VAL A 34 -3.34 -4.13 -5.80
CA VAL A 34 -3.80 -4.79 -4.59
C VAL A 34 -2.57 -5.15 -3.78
N MET A 35 -2.51 -4.62 -2.57
CA MET A 35 -1.50 -4.96 -1.58
C MET A 35 -2.09 -5.94 -0.59
N THR A 36 -1.47 -7.12 -0.46
CA THR A 36 -1.84 -8.12 0.54
C THR A 36 -0.81 -8.09 1.65
N VAL A 37 -1.27 -7.80 2.88
CA VAL A 37 -0.41 -7.73 4.06
C VAL A 37 -0.59 -8.97 4.92
N SER A 38 0.53 -9.64 5.17
CA SER A 38 0.61 -10.79 6.06
C SER A 38 1.64 -10.53 7.16
N LEU A 39 1.31 -10.92 8.39
CA LEU A 39 2.20 -10.84 9.55
C LEU A 39 2.51 -12.26 10.00
N ASP A 40 3.79 -12.62 10.06
CA ASP A 40 4.26 -13.96 10.41
C ASP A 40 3.56 -15.08 9.60
N GLY A 41 3.28 -14.81 8.32
CA GLY A 41 2.61 -15.74 7.40
C GLY A 41 1.07 -15.72 7.47
N ASP A 42 0.46 -15.08 8.48
CA ASP A 42 -1.00 -14.94 8.56
C ASP A 42 -1.48 -13.66 7.87
N PHE A 43 -2.34 -13.84 6.87
CA PHE A 43 -3.02 -12.76 6.16
C PHE A 43 -3.83 -11.89 7.15
N LYS A 44 -3.62 -10.57 7.11
CA LYS A 44 -4.33 -9.62 8.00
C LYS A 44 -5.30 -8.74 7.25
N TYR A 45 -4.87 -8.10 6.17
CA TYR A 45 -5.72 -7.22 5.37
C TYR A 45 -5.22 -7.09 3.94
N LYS A 46 -6.14 -6.73 3.03
CA LYS A 46 -5.85 -6.26 1.68
C LYS A 46 -6.12 -4.77 1.58
N LEU A 47 -5.28 -4.06 0.86
CA LEU A 47 -5.47 -2.68 0.47
C LEU A 47 -5.55 -2.63 -1.05
N LEU A 48 -6.71 -2.26 -1.57
CA LEU A 48 -6.87 -1.88 -2.96
C LEU A 48 -6.57 -0.39 -3.07
N GLN A 49 -5.59 -0.03 -3.89
CA GLN A 49 -5.24 1.35 -4.20
C GLN A 49 -5.38 1.56 -5.70
N CYS A 50 -6.30 2.43 -6.11
CA CYS A 50 -6.53 2.76 -7.51
C CYS A 50 -6.36 4.25 -7.74
N VAL A 51 -6.01 4.63 -8.96
CA VAL A 51 -5.87 6.03 -9.36
C VAL A 51 -6.71 6.28 -10.60
N THR A 52 -7.58 7.27 -10.52
CA THR A 52 -8.39 7.75 -11.64
C THR A 52 -7.81 9.08 -12.10
N PRO A 53 -7.30 9.18 -13.35
CA PRO A 53 -6.87 10.45 -13.90
C PRO A 53 -8.09 11.35 -14.18
N VAL A 54 -8.01 12.62 -13.80
CA VAL A 54 -9.08 13.60 -14.01
C VAL A 54 -8.68 14.63 -15.06
N SER A 55 -7.46 15.14 -14.97
CA SER A 55 -6.84 16.07 -15.93
C SER A 55 -5.33 16.02 -15.78
N ASP A 56 -4.61 16.78 -16.61
CA ASP A 56 -3.16 16.90 -16.50
C ASP A 56 -2.76 17.35 -15.09
N GLY A 57 -1.86 16.58 -14.47
CA GLY A 57 -1.39 16.80 -13.10
C GLY A 57 -2.43 16.58 -12.00
N LYS A 58 -3.65 16.12 -12.32
CA LYS A 58 -4.72 15.90 -11.33
C LYS A 58 -5.27 14.49 -11.39
N ASN A 59 -5.12 13.80 -10.27
CA ASN A 59 -5.58 12.43 -10.08
C ASN A 59 -6.44 12.31 -8.82
N ILE A 60 -7.39 11.39 -8.82
CA ILE A 60 -8.10 10.95 -7.62
C ILE A 60 -7.58 9.57 -7.25
N MET A 61 -7.05 9.44 -6.03
CA MET A 61 -6.66 8.15 -5.49
C MET A 61 -7.80 7.57 -4.65
N HIS A 62 -8.17 6.35 -4.97
CA HIS A 62 -9.14 5.54 -4.24
C HIS A 62 -8.41 4.50 -3.42
N MET A 63 -8.70 4.42 -2.13
CA MET A 63 -8.14 3.41 -1.24
C MET A 63 -9.26 2.68 -0.52
N LEU A 64 -9.25 1.36 -0.60
CA LEU A 64 -10.18 0.49 0.09
C LEU A 64 -9.40 -0.57 0.87
N ILE A 65 -9.67 -0.64 2.17
CA ILE A 65 -9.05 -1.62 3.06
C ILE A 65 -10.09 -2.70 3.39
N SER A 66 -9.72 -3.96 3.20
CA SER A 66 -10.49 -5.11 3.62
C SER A 66 -9.70 -5.90 4.66
N ILE A 67 -10.22 -5.99 5.89
CA ILE A 67 -9.55 -6.63 7.01
C ILE A 67 -10.13 -8.04 7.18
N LYS A 68 -9.26 -9.03 7.36
CA LYS A 68 -9.66 -10.41 7.66
C LYS A 68 -10.52 -10.42 8.91
N LYS A 69 -11.74 -10.96 8.81
CA LYS A 69 -12.60 -11.15 9.97
C LYS A 69 -12.02 -12.26 10.84
N VAL A 70 -11.74 -11.95 12.10
CA VAL A 70 -11.31 -12.93 13.11
C VAL A 70 -12.12 -12.74 14.40
N GLY A 71 -12.52 -13.84 15.03
CA GLY A 71 -13.09 -13.90 16.38
C GLY A 71 -14.30 -12.99 16.70
N GLY A 72 -14.50 -12.76 18.01
CA GLY A 72 -15.62 -11.99 18.57
C GLY A 72 -15.60 -10.48 18.27
N ALA A 73 -16.67 -9.78 18.62
CA ALA A 73 -16.88 -8.37 18.29
C ALA A 73 -15.76 -7.44 18.82
N LEU A 74 -15.24 -7.69 20.03
CA LEU A 74 -14.13 -6.92 20.61
C LEU A 74 -12.86 -7.04 19.76
N ARG A 75 -12.51 -8.27 19.35
CA ARG A 75 -11.33 -8.51 18.51
C ARG A 75 -11.45 -7.79 17.17
N ARG A 76 -12.63 -7.83 16.55
CA ARG A 76 -12.92 -7.11 15.30
C ARG A 76 -12.76 -5.59 15.45
N ALA A 77 -13.21 -5.01 16.56
CA ALA A 77 -13.01 -3.58 16.83
C ALA A 77 -11.53 -3.23 16.97
N THR A 78 -10.77 -4.06 17.68
CA THR A 78 -9.32 -3.88 17.83
C THR A 78 -8.58 -4.01 16.50
N ASP A 79 -8.90 -5.00 15.67
CA ASP A 79 -8.28 -5.16 14.35
C ASP A 79 -8.64 -4.01 13.40
N TYR A 80 -9.85 -3.46 13.49
CA TYR A 80 -10.22 -2.24 12.75
C TYR A 80 -9.38 -1.03 13.19
N MET A 81 -9.16 -0.84 14.50
CA MET A 81 -8.32 0.24 14.98
C MET A 81 -6.86 0.06 14.54
N LEU A 82 -6.29 -1.13 14.76
CA LEU A 82 -4.89 -1.41 14.46
C LEU A 82 -4.62 -1.40 12.96
N PHE A 83 -5.41 -2.07 12.14
CA PHE A 83 -5.11 -2.20 10.71
C PHE A 83 -5.83 -1.14 9.88
N GLY A 84 -7.06 -0.76 10.24
CA GLY A 84 -7.83 0.24 9.48
C GLY A 84 -7.31 1.66 9.69
N LEU A 85 -7.32 2.13 10.95
CA LEU A 85 -6.93 3.52 11.26
C LEU A 85 -5.44 3.78 11.03
N GLN A 86 -4.56 2.84 11.42
CA GLN A 86 -3.12 2.99 11.19
C GLN A 86 -2.79 3.06 9.70
N THR A 87 -3.36 2.17 8.88
CA THR A 87 -3.13 2.18 7.42
C THR A 87 -3.67 3.45 6.77
N ARG A 88 -4.83 3.94 7.23
CA ARG A 88 -5.36 5.23 6.78
C ARG A 88 -4.43 6.38 7.10
N GLN A 89 -3.83 6.40 8.29
CA GLN A 89 -2.87 7.42 8.69
C GLN A 89 -1.56 7.30 7.89
N ALA A 90 -1.05 6.09 7.69
CA ALA A 90 0.11 5.81 6.84
C ALA A 90 -0.08 6.38 5.43
N ALA A 91 -1.24 6.11 4.82
CA ALA A 91 -1.57 6.63 3.50
C ALA A 91 -1.62 8.17 3.42
N GLN A 92 -1.95 8.86 4.51
CA GLN A 92 -1.88 10.33 4.55
C GLN A 92 -0.45 10.86 4.50
N TYR A 93 0.52 10.12 5.05
CA TYR A 93 1.93 10.47 4.89
C TYR A 93 2.39 10.25 3.45
N ASP A 94 1.98 9.16 2.82
CA ASP A 94 2.31 8.88 1.41
C ASP A 94 1.75 9.96 0.47
N VAL A 95 0.51 10.40 0.68
CA VAL A 95 -0.08 11.51 -0.11
C VAL A 95 0.73 12.79 -0.01
N LYS A 96 1.27 13.12 1.17
CA LYS A 96 2.14 14.30 1.32
C LYS A 96 3.44 14.14 0.54
N ILE A 97 4.02 12.95 0.54
CA ILE A 97 5.22 12.65 -0.25
C ILE A 97 4.91 12.78 -1.74
N TRP A 98 3.85 12.14 -2.23
CA TRP A 98 3.48 12.17 -3.65
C TRP A 98 3.17 13.58 -4.14
N ASN A 99 2.47 14.41 -3.35
CA ASN A 99 2.21 15.80 -3.70
C ASN A 99 3.48 16.68 -3.74
N GLY A 100 4.54 16.26 -3.06
CA GLY A 100 5.85 16.93 -3.08
C GLY A 100 6.82 16.40 -4.13
N MET A 101 6.48 15.32 -4.85
CA MET A 101 7.36 14.71 -5.84
C MET A 101 7.33 15.47 -7.17
N LYS A 102 8.50 15.58 -7.82
CA LYS A 102 8.58 16.08 -9.20
C LYS A 102 8.01 15.05 -10.19
N PRO A 103 7.35 15.49 -11.29
CA PRO A 103 6.77 14.58 -12.28
C PRO A 103 7.78 13.66 -12.98
N ASP A 104 9.03 14.12 -13.16
CA ASP A 104 10.10 13.36 -13.79
C ASP A 104 10.71 12.30 -12.86
N GLY A 105 10.42 12.36 -11.55
CA GLY A 105 10.86 11.40 -10.54
C GLY A 105 12.37 11.26 -10.37
N GLY A 106 13.16 12.13 -11.02
CA GLY A 106 14.62 12.02 -11.11
C GLY A 106 15.14 10.84 -11.97
N GLY A 107 16.46 10.70 -12.05
CA GLY A 107 17.13 9.70 -12.91
C GLY A 107 18.22 8.86 -12.22
N ALA A 108 18.46 9.07 -10.92
CA ALA A 108 19.44 8.28 -10.17
C ALA A 108 18.77 7.04 -9.58
N TYR A 109 19.04 5.88 -10.19
CA TYR A 109 18.50 4.59 -9.75
C TYR A 109 19.53 3.76 -9.00
N SER A 110 19.07 3.05 -7.97
CA SER A 110 19.83 2.06 -7.23
C SER A 110 19.46 0.63 -7.67
N LYS A 111 20.20 -0.37 -7.17
CA LYS A 111 19.86 -1.79 -7.39
C LYS A 111 18.46 -2.18 -6.88
N TYR A 112 17.91 -1.44 -5.93
CA TYR A 112 16.59 -1.70 -5.34
C TYR A 112 15.43 -1.16 -6.21
N ASP A 113 15.73 -0.27 -7.17
CA ASP A 113 14.72 0.35 -8.04
C ASP A 113 14.35 -0.52 -9.26
N LYS A 114 14.98 -1.68 -9.42
CA LYS A 114 14.77 -2.58 -10.56
C LYS A 114 13.30 -2.94 -10.78
N LEU A 115 12.53 -3.14 -9.71
CA LEU A 115 11.10 -3.45 -9.80
C LEU A 115 10.27 -2.24 -10.25
N VAL A 116 10.61 -1.03 -9.77
CA VAL A 116 9.97 0.22 -10.21
C VAL A 116 10.19 0.44 -11.71
N LEU A 117 11.41 0.22 -12.19
CA LEU A 117 11.75 0.34 -13.60
C LEU A 117 10.97 -0.67 -14.47
N LYS A 118 10.88 -1.93 -14.03
CA LYS A 118 10.07 -2.95 -14.72
C LYS A 118 8.59 -2.58 -14.76
N TYR A 119 8.04 -2.08 -13.65
CA TYR A 119 6.64 -1.65 -13.59
C TYR A 119 6.38 -0.47 -14.54
N ARG A 120 7.27 0.53 -14.60
CA ARG A 120 7.15 1.66 -15.54
C ARG A 120 7.13 1.20 -17.00
N ALA A 121 7.99 0.25 -17.37
CA ALA A 121 8.01 -0.31 -18.72
C ALA A 121 6.70 -1.06 -19.05
N PHE A 122 6.21 -1.87 -18.11
CA PHE A 122 4.91 -2.54 -18.22
C PHE A 122 3.76 -1.53 -18.38
N TYR A 123 3.71 -0.49 -17.53
CA TYR A 123 2.65 0.52 -17.55
C TYR A 123 2.65 1.31 -18.86
N ARG A 124 3.82 1.69 -19.38
CA ARG A 124 3.95 2.38 -20.67
C ARG A 124 3.33 1.57 -21.80
N GLY A 125 3.62 0.27 -21.88
CA GLY A 125 3.02 -0.59 -22.91
C GLY A 125 1.49 -0.75 -22.80
N TRP A 126 0.90 -0.48 -21.64
CA TRP A 126 -0.56 -0.37 -21.52
C TRP A 126 -1.07 1.01 -21.95
N ALA A 127 -0.42 2.08 -21.50
CA ALA A 127 -0.80 3.45 -21.83
C ALA A 127 -0.74 3.73 -23.34
N ASP A 128 0.31 3.26 -24.01
CA ASP A 128 0.49 3.39 -25.46
C ASP A 128 -0.66 2.73 -26.23
N ARG A 129 -1.12 1.55 -25.77
CA ARG A 129 -2.27 0.85 -26.34
C ARG A 129 -3.59 1.61 -26.14
N ALA A 130 -3.82 2.11 -24.93
CA ALA A 130 -5.02 2.88 -24.62
C ALA A 130 -5.13 4.18 -25.45
N VAL A 131 -4.00 4.77 -25.83
CA VAL A 131 -3.96 5.91 -26.76
C VAL A 131 -4.22 5.47 -28.20
N SER A 132 -3.69 4.32 -28.63
CA SER A 132 -3.89 3.82 -30.00
C SER A 132 -5.31 3.34 -30.32
N GLU A 133 -6.09 3.00 -29.28
CA GLU A 133 -7.49 2.56 -29.41
C GLU A 133 -8.51 3.72 -29.36
N ARG A 134 -8.04 4.97 -29.21
CA ARG A 134 -8.84 6.20 -29.31
C ARG A 134 -8.84 6.76 -30.72
#